data_AF-A0A672JZ97-F1
#
_entry.id   AF-A0A672JZ97-F1
#
_cell.length_a   1.000
_cell.length_b   1.000
_cell.length_c   1.000
_cell.angle_alpha   90.00
_cell.angle_beta   90.00
_cell.angle_gamma   90.00
#
_symmetry.space_group_name_H-M   'P 1'
#
loop_
_entity.id
_entity.type
_entity.pdbx_description
1 polymer ?
#
loop_
_entity_poly.entity_id
_entity_poly.type
_entity_poly.pdbx_seq_one_letter_code
_entity_poly.pdbx_strand_id
1 'polypeptide(L)'
;MSALEALGRGQLCDSLLTWIQTFAVEAPCSAVDEMTSGVAMAQVLQKIDGMYFTDAWISRIKPDVGDNWRLKISNLKKILKGILDYNHEVLGQQINDFTLPDISLIAEHSDAAELGRMLQLILGCAVNCEQKQEYIQTIMMMEESVQHVVMTAIQEVSHLCDVCFPLAQLKKTVEDLNDALATKEEIAQRCHELDMQVRTRLHSLLAENQVLMERLNQSDSIEDLNSPAGRRHLQLQTQLEQLQEETFRLEAAKDDYRIRCEELEKELMEVRGQNEELTSLAEEAQSLKDEMDVLRHSSDKVSKLEAQVEVYKKKLEDLGDLRRQVKLLEEKNTSYMQNTVTLEEDLRKANAARGQLETYKRQVVELQNKLSEESKKADKMEFEYKRVKEKVDSLQKEKDCCLVVLSLRERLIRLQHENKMLKLAQEGSDNEQIALLQSLLEDANSRKNELETENRQVNQRLLQGQSQVEELQKSLQEHGSKADDVSPAFHHTKIEELEDALKKKDEDMKQMEERYKKYLEKAKSVIRTLDPKQNQGSAPEVQALKNQLHERERIIHSLEKECDKTKSQRDQEEKLIVSAWYNMGMALQKKAAEDRLASTGSGQSFLARQRQATNTRRVYPGHVQPTAAR
;
A
#
# COMPACT_ATOMS: atom_id res chain seq x y z
N MET A 1 2.48 6.46 -55.99
CA MET A 1 1.14 6.04 -55.56
C MET A 1 0.46 7.25 -54.94
N SER A 2 -0.21 8.05 -55.77
CA SER A 2 -0.84 9.33 -55.39
C SER A 2 -1.88 9.73 -56.45
N ALA A 3 -2.93 10.45 -56.03
CA ALA A 3 -4.12 10.84 -56.80
C ALA A 3 -4.93 9.69 -57.43
N LEU A 4 -4.39 8.91 -58.38
CA LEU A 4 -5.18 7.92 -59.13
C LEU A 4 -5.82 6.84 -58.24
N GLU A 5 -5.08 6.30 -57.28
CA GLU A 5 -5.59 5.35 -56.30
C GLU A 5 -6.62 5.97 -55.33
N ALA A 6 -6.62 7.29 -55.15
CA ALA A 6 -7.63 7.95 -54.32
C ALA A 6 -8.97 8.07 -55.09
N LEU A 7 -8.94 8.35 -56.41
CA LEU A 7 -10.15 8.37 -57.22
C LEU A 7 -10.86 6.99 -57.25
N GLY A 8 -10.12 5.90 -57.41
CA GLY A 8 -10.71 4.54 -57.37
C GLY A 8 -11.33 4.20 -56.02
N ARG A 9 -10.70 4.60 -54.91
CA ARG A 9 -11.22 4.38 -53.54
C ARG A 9 -12.39 5.31 -53.18
N GLY A 10 -12.53 6.46 -53.85
CA GLY A 10 -13.74 7.29 -53.77
C GLY A 10 -14.95 6.58 -54.39
N GLN A 11 -14.81 6.07 -55.62
CA GLN A 11 -15.87 5.31 -56.31
C GLN A 11 -16.30 4.05 -55.54
N LEU A 12 -15.36 3.39 -54.85
CA LEU A 12 -15.64 2.31 -53.90
C LEU A 12 -16.59 2.77 -52.78
N CYS A 13 -16.31 3.93 -52.17
CA CYS A 13 -17.13 4.46 -51.09
C CYS A 13 -18.56 4.78 -51.54
N ASP A 14 -18.73 5.50 -52.66
CA ASP A 14 -20.05 5.89 -53.18
C ASP A 14 -20.91 4.66 -53.58
N SER A 15 -20.27 3.66 -54.19
CA SER A 15 -20.92 2.39 -54.57
C SER A 15 -21.35 1.59 -53.34
N LEU A 16 -20.49 1.50 -52.32
CA LEU A 16 -20.81 0.82 -51.06
C LEU A 16 -21.86 1.59 -50.25
N LEU A 17 -21.88 2.93 -50.31
CA LEU A 17 -22.91 3.74 -49.67
C LEU A 17 -24.30 3.47 -50.29
N THR A 18 -24.36 3.34 -51.62
CA THR A 18 -25.58 2.95 -52.35
C THR A 18 -26.04 1.54 -51.95
N TRP A 19 -25.10 0.61 -51.70
CA TRP A 19 -25.42 -0.72 -51.16
C TRP A 19 -25.94 -0.66 -49.71
N ILE A 20 -25.30 0.12 -48.84
CA ILE A 20 -25.74 0.34 -47.44
C ILE A 20 -27.18 0.89 -47.37
N GLN A 21 -27.57 1.77 -48.30
CA GLN A 21 -28.93 2.32 -48.35
C GLN A 21 -30.01 1.26 -48.59
N THR A 22 -29.68 0.12 -49.22
CA THR A 22 -30.63 -1.00 -49.41
C THR A 22 -31.10 -1.62 -48.08
N PHE A 23 -30.32 -1.50 -47.00
CA PHE A 23 -30.67 -2.03 -45.69
C PHE A 23 -31.79 -1.25 -44.99
N ALA A 24 -32.15 -0.04 -45.44
CA ALA A 24 -33.18 0.82 -44.83
C ALA A 24 -33.05 0.90 -43.29
N VAL A 25 -31.93 1.44 -42.82
CA VAL A 25 -31.65 1.67 -41.39
C VAL A 25 -32.24 2.99 -40.90
N GLU A 26 -32.39 3.16 -39.58
CA GLU A 26 -33.05 4.34 -38.98
C GLU A 26 -32.15 5.57 -38.96
N ALA A 27 -30.83 5.36 -38.82
CA ALA A 27 -29.83 6.41 -38.92
C ALA A 27 -29.59 6.81 -40.40
N PRO A 28 -29.41 8.11 -40.70
CA PRO A 28 -29.17 8.55 -42.07
C PRO A 28 -27.84 8.02 -42.62
N CYS A 29 -27.86 7.64 -43.89
CA CYS A 29 -26.76 7.01 -44.62
C CYS A 29 -26.69 7.48 -46.09
N SER A 30 -27.14 8.71 -46.34
CA SER A 30 -27.18 9.33 -47.67
C SER A 30 -25.86 9.98 -48.07
N ALA A 31 -25.03 10.38 -47.10
CA ALA A 31 -23.72 10.99 -47.32
C ALA A 31 -22.62 10.42 -46.41
N VAL A 32 -21.36 10.58 -46.85
CA VAL A 32 -20.14 10.19 -46.14
C VAL A 32 -20.13 10.68 -44.69
N ASP A 33 -20.45 11.97 -44.46
CA ASP A 33 -20.45 12.59 -43.14
C ASP A 33 -21.41 11.92 -42.13
N GLU A 34 -22.56 11.44 -42.59
CA GLU A 34 -23.58 10.81 -41.74
C GLU A 34 -23.08 9.46 -41.20
N MET A 35 -22.38 8.71 -42.06
CA MET A 35 -21.77 7.42 -41.73
C MET A 35 -20.61 7.55 -40.72
N THR A 36 -19.92 8.69 -40.64
CA THR A 36 -18.82 8.91 -39.67
C THR A 36 -19.25 8.79 -38.20
N SER A 37 -20.55 8.87 -37.91
CA SER A 37 -21.13 8.61 -36.59
C SER A 37 -20.94 7.16 -36.11
N GLY A 38 -20.80 6.22 -37.05
CA GLY A 38 -20.82 4.77 -36.83
C GLY A 38 -22.20 4.18 -36.54
N VAL A 39 -23.25 5.00 -36.34
CA VAL A 39 -24.57 4.51 -35.90
C VAL A 39 -25.23 3.66 -36.98
N ALA A 40 -25.25 4.14 -38.23
CA ALA A 40 -25.77 3.40 -39.37
C ALA A 40 -25.01 2.08 -39.62
N MET A 41 -23.67 2.08 -39.50
CA MET A 41 -22.86 0.86 -39.62
C MET A 41 -23.25 -0.20 -38.59
N ALA A 42 -23.48 0.21 -37.33
CA ALA A 42 -23.87 -0.69 -36.26
C ALA A 42 -25.29 -1.26 -36.47
N GLN A 43 -26.22 -0.46 -37.01
CA GLN A 43 -27.56 -0.92 -37.41
C GLN A 43 -27.51 -1.88 -38.61
N VAL A 44 -26.60 -1.67 -39.58
CA VAL A 44 -26.38 -2.62 -40.69
C VAL A 44 -25.82 -3.94 -40.17
N LEU A 45 -24.81 -3.92 -39.29
CA LEU A 45 -24.27 -5.14 -38.68
C LEU A 45 -25.33 -5.93 -37.88
N GLN A 46 -26.21 -5.23 -37.14
CA GLN A 46 -27.35 -5.85 -36.47
C GLN A 46 -28.36 -6.50 -37.44
N LYS A 47 -28.49 -5.99 -38.67
CA LYS A 47 -29.30 -6.65 -39.72
C LYS A 47 -28.57 -7.83 -40.38
N ILE A 48 -27.26 -7.75 -40.56
CA ILE A 48 -26.43 -8.84 -41.12
C ILE A 48 -26.44 -10.07 -40.21
N ASP A 49 -26.26 -9.88 -38.89
CA ASP A 49 -26.31 -10.96 -37.91
C ASP A 49 -26.81 -10.43 -36.55
N GLY A 50 -28.12 -10.49 -36.35
CA GLY A 50 -28.77 -10.08 -35.10
C GLY A 50 -28.52 -11.02 -33.92
N MET A 51 -27.92 -12.20 -34.13
CA MET A 51 -27.58 -13.14 -33.06
C MET A 51 -26.23 -12.79 -32.43
N TYR A 52 -25.26 -12.32 -33.24
CA TYR A 52 -23.99 -11.79 -32.76
C TYR A 52 -24.08 -10.31 -32.37
N PHE A 53 -24.58 -9.45 -33.28
CA PHE A 53 -24.68 -8.00 -33.09
C PHE A 53 -25.97 -7.59 -32.35
N THR A 54 -26.19 -8.21 -31.18
CA THR A 54 -27.36 -8.05 -30.31
C THR A 54 -27.62 -6.61 -29.83
N ASP A 55 -28.81 -6.35 -29.28
CA ASP A 55 -29.15 -5.07 -28.64
C ASP A 55 -28.17 -4.67 -27.51
N ALA A 56 -27.61 -5.67 -26.81
CA ALA A 56 -26.58 -5.50 -25.78
C ALA A 56 -25.18 -5.17 -26.34
N TRP A 57 -25.00 -5.24 -27.66
CA TRP A 57 -23.84 -4.72 -28.39
C TRP A 57 -24.13 -3.33 -28.96
N ILE A 58 -25.25 -3.13 -29.67
CA ILE A 58 -25.53 -1.84 -30.32
C ILE A 58 -25.74 -0.70 -29.31
N SER A 59 -26.29 -0.98 -28.12
CA SER A 59 -26.41 -0.02 -27.01
C SER A 59 -25.06 0.51 -26.46
N ARG A 60 -23.92 -0.07 -26.88
CA ARG A 60 -22.56 0.44 -26.59
C ARG A 60 -22.14 1.55 -27.55
N ILE A 61 -22.81 1.67 -28.69
CA ILE A 61 -22.66 2.74 -29.68
C ILE A 61 -23.54 3.91 -29.24
N LYS A 62 -22.97 5.13 -29.19
CA LYS A 62 -23.76 6.31 -28.83
C LYS A 62 -24.45 6.89 -30.07
N PRO A 63 -25.77 7.19 -30.05
CA PRO A 63 -26.43 7.88 -31.15
C PRO A 63 -26.09 9.38 -31.17
N ASP A 64 -26.10 10.04 -30.01
CA ASP A 64 -25.87 11.48 -29.86
C ASP A 64 -24.37 11.85 -29.96
N VAL A 65 -23.82 11.75 -31.18
CA VAL A 65 -22.40 12.01 -31.46
C VAL A 65 -22.15 13.45 -31.90
N GLY A 66 -22.96 13.95 -32.84
CA GLY A 66 -22.73 15.23 -33.52
C GLY A 66 -21.31 15.35 -34.10
N ASP A 67 -20.74 16.55 -34.06
CA ASP A 67 -19.38 16.84 -34.54
C ASP A 67 -18.27 16.41 -33.58
N ASN A 68 -18.59 15.68 -32.50
CA ASN A 68 -17.60 15.24 -31.54
C ASN A 68 -16.80 14.04 -32.07
N TRP A 69 -15.78 14.34 -32.88
CA TRP A 69 -14.89 13.35 -33.48
C TRP A 69 -14.31 12.32 -32.49
N ARG A 70 -14.07 12.69 -31.22
CA ARG A 70 -13.62 11.72 -30.20
C ARG A 70 -14.68 10.66 -29.87
N LEU A 71 -15.95 11.01 -29.94
CA LEU A 71 -17.06 10.06 -29.82
C LEU A 71 -17.28 9.27 -31.13
N LYS A 72 -17.09 9.89 -32.31
CA LYS A 72 -17.02 9.16 -33.60
C LYS A 72 -15.95 8.06 -33.55
N ILE A 73 -14.71 8.38 -33.18
CA ILE A 73 -13.61 7.41 -32.96
C ILE A 73 -14.02 6.32 -31.94
N SER A 74 -14.69 6.70 -30.85
CA SER A 74 -15.11 5.73 -29.82
C SER A 74 -16.17 4.74 -30.33
N ASN A 75 -17.07 5.16 -31.20
CA ASN A 75 -18.04 4.28 -31.86
C ASN A 75 -17.35 3.40 -32.91
N LEU A 76 -16.63 4.02 -33.85
CA LEU A 76 -15.95 3.33 -34.95
C LEU A 76 -14.92 2.28 -34.45
N LYS A 77 -14.24 2.51 -33.32
CA LYS A 77 -13.37 1.49 -32.69
C LYS A 77 -14.11 0.27 -32.16
N LYS A 78 -15.35 0.42 -31.69
CA LYS A 78 -16.18 -0.73 -31.27
C LYS A 78 -16.71 -1.50 -32.48
N ILE A 79 -17.04 -0.77 -33.55
CA ILE A 79 -17.54 -1.32 -34.82
C ILE A 79 -16.43 -2.13 -35.50
N LEU A 80 -15.25 -1.55 -35.72
CA LEU A 80 -14.11 -2.29 -36.29
C LEU A 80 -13.73 -3.49 -35.42
N LYS A 81 -13.70 -3.34 -34.08
CA LYS A 81 -13.42 -4.49 -33.21
C LYS A 81 -14.48 -5.59 -33.37
N GLY A 82 -15.78 -5.25 -33.34
CA GLY A 82 -16.86 -6.22 -33.51
C GLY A 82 -16.85 -6.91 -34.88
N ILE A 83 -16.44 -6.21 -35.93
CA ILE A 83 -16.21 -6.79 -37.27
C ILE A 83 -15.05 -7.78 -37.24
N LEU A 84 -13.89 -7.41 -36.67
CA LEU A 84 -12.71 -8.28 -36.59
C LEU A 84 -12.96 -9.50 -35.69
N ASP A 85 -13.62 -9.30 -34.55
CA ASP A 85 -14.05 -10.36 -33.64
C ASP A 85 -15.00 -11.33 -34.38
N TYR A 86 -16.02 -10.82 -35.10
CA TYR A 86 -16.96 -11.66 -35.88
C TYR A 86 -16.28 -12.48 -37.00
N ASN A 87 -15.37 -11.85 -37.76
CA ASN A 87 -14.63 -12.55 -38.81
C ASN A 87 -13.78 -13.70 -38.25
N HIS A 88 -13.16 -13.50 -37.07
CA HIS A 88 -12.33 -14.51 -36.43
C HIS A 88 -13.15 -15.59 -35.70
N GLU A 89 -14.15 -15.20 -34.91
CA GLU A 89 -14.91 -16.08 -34.01
C GLU A 89 -16.04 -16.85 -34.71
N VAL A 90 -16.71 -16.25 -35.70
CA VAL A 90 -17.90 -16.81 -36.37
C VAL A 90 -17.57 -17.28 -37.78
N LEU A 91 -16.89 -16.45 -38.58
CA LEU A 91 -16.56 -16.80 -39.97
C LEU A 91 -15.29 -17.67 -40.09
N GLY A 92 -14.48 -17.76 -39.04
CA GLY A 92 -13.21 -18.51 -39.03
C GLY A 92 -12.12 -17.91 -39.93
N GLN A 93 -12.30 -16.67 -40.40
CA GLN A 93 -11.44 -16.00 -41.36
C GLN A 93 -10.40 -15.14 -40.64
N GLN A 94 -9.12 -15.36 -40.93
CA GLN A 94 -8.06 -14.44 -40.54
C GLN A 94 -7.90 -13.39 -41.64
N ILE A 95 -8.19 -12.13 -41.31
CA ILE A 95 -7.96 -10.98 -42.19
C ILE A 95 -6.46 -10.67 -42.16
N ASN A 96 -5.70 -11.47 -42.89
CA ASN A 96 -4.26 -11.28 -43.12
C ASN A 96 -4.07 -10.37 -44.35
N ASP A 97 -3.00 -9.56 -44.35
CA ASP A 97 -2.60 -8.61 -45.41
C ASP A 97 -3.59 -7.50 -45.83
N PHE A 98 -4.77 -7.38 -45.23
CA PHE A 98 -5.66 -6.22 -45.45
C PHE A 98 -5.18 -4.97 -44.70
N THR A 99 -5.16 -3.83 -45.39
CA THR A 99 -4.95 -2.52 -44.74
C THR A 99 -6.20 -2.10 -43.97
N LEU A 100 -6.19 -2.30 -42.65
CA LEU A 100 -7.26 -1.86 -41.74
C LEU A 100 -7.56 -0.36 -41.89
N PRO A 101 -8.83 0.08 -41.84
CA PRO A 101 -9.20 1.48 -42.02
C PRO A 101 -8.72 2.38 -40.86
N ASP A 102 -8.14 3.54 -41.17
CA ASP A 102 -7.81 4.53 -40.14
C ASP A 102 -9.05 5.31 -39.69
N ILE A 103 -9.63 4.80 -38.59
CA ILE A 103 -10.75 5.40 -37.86
C ILE A 103 -10.53 6.88 -37.51
N SER A 104 -9.28 7.33 -37.34
CA SER A 104 -8.93 8.71 -37.01
C SER A 104 -9.27 9.64 -38.18
N LEU A 105 -8.89 9.25 -39.40
CA LEU A 105 -9.18 10.00 -40.63
C LEU A 105 -10.68 10.02 -40.96
N ILE A 106 -11.39 8.89 -40.76
CA ILE A 106 -12.86 8.84 -40.89
C ILE A 106 -13.54 9.83 -39.94
N ALA A 107 -13.06 9.94 -38.71
CA ALA A 107 -13.71 10.72 -37.66
C ALA A 107 -13.34 12.21 -37.64
N GLU A 108 -12.11 12.56 -38.00
CA GLU A 108 -11.57 13.93 -37.96
C GLU A 108 -11.63 14.64 -39.32
N HIS A 109 -11.66 13.90 -40.43
CA HIS A 109 -11.57 14.46 -41.79
C HIS A 109 -12.66 13.95 -42.76
N SER A 110 -13.58 13.07 -42.31
CA SER A 110 -14.60 12.43 -43.16
C SER A 110 -14.01 11.75 -44.41
N ASP A 111 -12.83 11.12 -44.28
CA ASP A 111 -12.13 10.53 -45.43
C ASP A 111 -12.93 9.37 -46.06
N ALA A 112 -13.41 9.61 -47.30
CA ALA A 112 -14.18 8.66 -48.06
C ALA A 112 -13.40 7.37 -48.40
N ALA A 113 -12.07 7.42 -48.57
CA ALA A 113 -11.28 6.23 -48.88
C ALA A 113 -11.12 5.29 -47.67
N GLU A 114 -11.01 5.85 -46.46
CA GLU A 114 -11.02 5.07 -45.21
C GLU A 114 -12.43 4.60 -44.85
N LEU A 115 -13.46 5.42 -45.12
CA LEU A 115 -14.86 5.00 -44.98
C LEU A 115 -15.15 3.82 -45.93
N GLY A 116 -14.70 3.89 -47.19
CA GLY A 116 -14.83 2.80 -48.16
C GLY A 116 -14.23 1.49 -47.65
N ARG A 117 -13.03 1.52 -47.07
CA ARG A 117 -12.42 0.34 -46.38
C ARG A 117 -13.28 -0.18 -45.23
N MET A 118 -13.87 0.69 -44.42
CA MET A 118 -14.76 0.27 -43.32
C MET A 118 -16.03 -0.40 -43.85
N LEU A 119 -16.64 0.14 -44.92
CA LEU A 119 -17.83 -0.45 -45.56
C LEU A 119 -17.50 -1.76 -46.28
N GLN A 120 -16.31 -1.89 -46.87
CA GLN A 120 -15.82 -3.10 -47.53
C GLN A 120 -15.72 -4.29 -46.55
N LEU A 121 -15.31 -4.04 -45.30
CA LEU A 121 -15.31 -5.06 -44.25
C LEU A 121 -16.74 -5.46 -43.81
N ILE A 122 -17.69 -4.52 -43.79
CA ILE A 122 -19.11 -4.81 -43.50
C ILE A 122 -19.74 -5.64 -44.62
N LEU A 123 -19.40 -5.34 -45.88
CA LEU A 123 -19.75 -6.15 -47.05
C LEU A 123 -19.16 -7.56 -46.95
N GLY A 124 -17.91 -7.69 -46.50
CA GLY A 124 -17.27 -8.97 -46.19
C GLY A 124 -18.09 -9.82 -45.21
N CYS A 125 -18.57 -9.23 -44.11
CA CYS A 125 -19.49 -9.91 -43.19
C CYS A 125 -20.79 -10.35 -43.89
N ALA A 126 -21.42 -9.46 -44.66
CA ALA A 126 -22.69 -9.73 -45.33
C ALA A 126 -22.62 -10.86 -46.37
N VAL A 127 -21.53 -10.97 -47.14
CA VAL A 127 -21.37 -12.05 -48.14
C VAL A 127 -20.89 -13.38 -47.56
N ASN A 128 -20.43 -13.40 -46.30
CA ASN A 128 -19.93 -14.61 -45.65
C ASN A 128 -20.88 -15.20 -44.59
N CYS A 129 -21.76 -14.39 -43.98
CA CYS A 129 -22.77 -14.82 -43.00
C CYS A 129 -23.75 -15.91 -43.51
N GLU A 130 -24.54 -16.48 -42.61
CA GLU A 130 -25.51 -17.54 -42.94
C GLU A 130 -26.56 -17.08 -43.98
N GLN A 131 -27.05 -15.84 -43.87
CA GLN A 131 -28.08 -15.27 -44.75
C GLN A 131 -27.54 -14.65 -46.06
N LYS A 132 -26.27 -14.86 -46.40
CA LYS A 132 -25.58 -14.24 -47.56
C LYS A 132 -26.32 -14.32 -48.91
N GLN A 133 -27.19 -15.31 -49.11
CA GLN A 133 -28.01 -15.42 -50.32
C GLN A 133 -28.93 -14.20 -50.52
N GLU A 134 -29.49 -13.65 -49.45
CA GLU A 134 -30.38 -12.47 -49.52
C GLU A 134 -29.58 -11.21 -49.90
N TYR A 135 -28.38 -11.05 -49.32
CA TYR A 135 -27.48 -9.93 -49.63
C TYR A 135 -26.89 -10.02 -51.04
N ILE A 136 -26.51 -11.21 -51.51
CA ILE A 136 -26.02 -11.43 -52.87
C ILE A 136 -27.14 -11.17 -53.89
N GLN A 137 -28.37 -11.64 -53.65
CA GLN A 137 -29.52 -11.33 -54.51
C GLN A 137 -29.84 -9.83 -54.53
N THR A 138 -29.72 -9.14 -53.39
CA THR A 138 -29.88 -7.68 -53.31
C THR A 138 -28.84 -6.96 -54.17
N ILE A 139 -27.58 -7.37 -54.11
CA ILE A 139 -26.49 -6.84 -54.95
C ILE A 139 -26.78 -7.08 -56.44
N MET A 140 -27.24 -8.28 -56.83
CA MET A 140 -27.59 -8.60 -58.22
C MET A 140 -28.78 -7.80 -58.79
N MET A 141 -29.52 -7.08 -57.94
CA MET A 141 -30.63 -6.18 -58.34
C MET A 141 -30.23 -4.70 -58.38
N MET A 142 -28.96 -4.36 -58.10
CA MET A 142 -28.43 -2.99 -58.19
C MET A 142 -28.05 -2.59 -59.63
N GLU A 143 -27.67 -1.33 -59.84
CA GLU A 143 -27.13 -0.87 -61.13
C GLU A 143 -25.81 -1.59 -61.48
N GLU A 144 -25.62 -1.97 -62.75
CA GLU A 144 -24.44 -2.72 -63.24
C GLU A 144 -23.10 -2.05 -62.88
N SER A 145 -23.06 -0.72 -62.88
CA SER A 145 -21.93 0.11 -62.44
C SER A 145 -21.54 -0.19 -60.98
N VAL A 146 -22.52 -0.22 -60.08
CA VAL A 146 -22.37 -0.53 -58.66
C VAL A 146 -22.06 -2.02 -58.47
N GLN A 147 -22.72 -2.92 -59.20
CA GLN A 147 -22.45 -4.36 -59.15
C GLN A 147 -20.98 -4.67 -59.44
N HIS A 148 -20.38 -4.02 -60.44
CA HIS A 148 -18.97 -4.24 -60.78
C HIS A 148 -18.03 -3.84 -59.64
N VAL A 149 -18.24 -2.65 -59.05
CA VAL A 149 -17.41 -2.16 -57.93
C VAL A 149 -17.60 -3.01 -56.67
N VAL A 150 -18.84 -3.41 -56.36
CA VAL A 150 -19.14 -4.31 -55.24
C VAL A 150 -18.53 -5.69 -55.46
N MET A 151 -18.54 -6.23 -56.68
CA MET A 151 -17.90 -7.50 -57.01
C MET A 151 -16.37 -7.42 -56.88
N THR A 152 -15.73 -6.33 -57.32
CA THR A 152 -14.29 -6.10 -57.09
C THR A 152 -13.98 -6.01 -55.59
N ALA A 153 -14.81 -5.32 -54.80
CA ALA A 153 -14.65 -5.22 -53.35
C ALA A 153 -14.77 -6.59 -52.65
N ILE A 154 -15.70 -7.45 -53.11
CA ILE A 154 -15.84 -8.83 -52.64
C ILE A 154 -14.63 -9.67 -53.04
N GLN A 155 -14.11 -9.53 -54.26
CA GLN A 155 -12.91 -10.24 -54.72
C GLN A 155 -11.68 -9.85 -53.90
N GLU A 156 -11.45 -8.56 -53.66
CA GLU A 156 -10.38 -8.06 -52.78
C GLU A 156 -10.47 -8.67 -51.37
N VAL A 157 -11.67 -8.76 -50.78
CA VAL A 157 -11.87 -9.40 -49.46
C VAL A 157 -11.74 -10.93 -49.52
N SER A 158 -12.17 -11.56 -50.63
CA SER A 158 -12.10 -13.02 -50.81
C SER A 158 -10.67 -13.51 -51.05
N HIS A 159 -9.80 -12.69 -51.65
CA HIS A 159 -8.37 -13.00 -51.81
C HIS A 159 -7.57 -12.96 -50.50
N LEU A 160 -8.13 -12.42 -49.42
CA LEU A 160 -7.59 -12.55 -48.05
C LEU A 160 -7.90 -13.92 -47.43
N CYS A 161 -8.87 -14.65 -47.98
CA CYS A 161 -9.34 -15.92 -47.45
C CYS A 161 -8.56 -17.10 -48.04
N ASP A 162 -7.32 -17.32 -47.57
CA ASP A 162 -6.48 -18.49 -47.92
C ASP A 162 -7.00 -19.83 -47.31
N VAL A 163 -8.32 -19.92 -47.13
CA VAL A 163 -9.07 -21.07 -46.61
C VAL A 163 -10.33 -21.29 -47.47
N CYS A 164 -10.16 -21.34 -48.80
CA CYS A 164 -11.25 -21.65 -49.75
C CYS A 164 -10.88 -22.65 -50.85
N PHE A 165 -10.24 -23.76 -50.46
CA PHE A 165 -10.43 -25.02 -51.17
C PHE A 165 -11.61 -25.79 -50.53
N PRO A 166 -12.47 -26.49 -51.30
CA PRO A 166 -12.15 -27.09 -52.59
C PRO A 166 -13.23 -26.89 -53.70
N LEU A 167 -13.52 -25.66 -54.14
CA LEU A 167 -14.40 -25.45 -55.30
C LEU A 167 -13.65 -25.16 -56.61
N ALA A 168 -12.61 -24.32 -56.57
CA ALA A 168 -11.81 -23.97 -57.76
C ALA A 168 -11.02 -25.18 -58.31
N GLN A 169 -10.35 -25.94 -57.43
CA GLN A 169 -9.67 -27.17 -57.84
C GLN A 169 -10.65 -28.23 -58.33
N LEU A 170 -11.81 -28.40 -57.69
CA LEU A 170 -12.80 -29.40 -58.13
C LEU A 170 -13.35 -29.09 -59.52
N LYS A 171 -13.57 -27.81 -59.84
CA LYS A 171 -13.99 -27.42 -61.19
C LYS A 171 -12.89 -27.71 -62.22
N LYS A 172 -11.64 -27.34 -61.92
CA LYS A 172 -10.51 -27.61 -62.80
C LYS A 172 -10.26 -29.12 -62.98
N THR A 173 -10.28 -29.93 -61.91
CA THR A 173 -10.06 -31.38 -62.04
C THR A 173 -11.22 -32.11 -62.72
N VAL A 174 -12.44 -31.56 -62.71
CA VAL A 174 -13.56 -32.04 -63.54
C VAL A 174 -13.38 -31.66 -65.01
N GLU A 175 -12.87 -30.46 -65.32
CA GLU A 175 -12.51 -30.06 -66.69
C GLU A 175 -11.35 -30.94 -67.21
N ASP A 176 -10.25 -31.08 -66.44
CA ASP A 176 -9.12 -31.99 -66.73
C ASP A 176 -9.59 -33.46 -66.90
N LEU A 177 -10.58 -33.93 -66.13
CA LEU A 177 -11.16 -35.28 -66.26
C LEU A 177 -12.00 -35.46 -67.53
N ASN A 178 -12.75 -34.45 -67.95
CA ASN A 178 -13.55 -34.53 -69.17
C ASN A 178 -12.65 -34.57 -70.41
N ASP A 179 -11.58 -33.78 -70.44
CA ASP A 179 -10.58 -33.82 -71.52
C ASP A 179 -9.82 -35.16 -71.52
N ALA A 180 -9.50 -35.72 -70.34
CA ALA A 180 -8.93 -37.06 -70.20
C ALA A 180 -9.89 -38.18 -70.64
N LEU A 181 -11.20 -37.99 -70.50
CA LEU A 181 -12.21 -38.93 -71.01
C LEU A 181 -12.38 -38.84 -72.53
N ALA A 182 -12.42 -37.63 -73.09
CA ALA A 182 -12.51 -37.41 -74.54
C ALA A 182 -11.28 -37.99 -75.27
N THR A 183 -10.08 -37.67 -74.81
CA THR A 183 -8.83 -38.22 -75.39
C THR A 183 -8.73 -39.75 -75.23
N LYS A 184 -9.21 -40.31 -74.12
CA LYS A 184 -9.33 -41.78 -73.95
C LYS A 184 -10.30 -42.40 -74.97
N GLU A 185 -11.40 -41.73 -75.30
CA GLU A 185 -12.39 -42.23 -76.26
C GLU A 185 -11.86 -42.15 -77.71
N GLU A 186 -11.14 -41.09 -78.07
CA GLU A 186 -10.38 -41.02 -79.34
C GLU A 186 -9.35 -42.14 -79.46
N ILE A 187 -8.55 -42.38 -78.40
CA ILE A 187 -7.57 -43.47 -78.37
C ILE A 187 -8.26 -44.83 -78.51
N ALA A 188 -9.39 -45.05 -77.85
CA ALA A 188 -10.16 -46.29 -77.96
C ALA A 188 -10.68 -46.54 -79.39
N GLN A 189 -11.20 -45.50 -80.06
CA GLN A 189 -11.61 -45.58 -81.47
C GLN A 189 -10.41 -45.91 -82.38
N ARG A 190 -9.28 -45.20 -82.20
CA ARG A 190 -8.07 -45.40 -83.01
C ARG A 190 -7.43 -46.78 -82.80
N CYS A 191 -7.49 -47.32 -81.58
CA CYS A 191 -7.13 -48.71 -81.31
C CYS A 191 -8.05 -49.69 -82.05
N HIS A 192 -9.36 -49.44 -82.09
CA HIS A 192 -10.31 -50.30 -82.82
C HIS A 192 -10.09 -50.29 -84.33
N GLU A 193 -9.79 -49.13 -84.93
CA GLU A 193 -9.42 -49.01 -86.34
C GLU A 193 -8.12 -49.76 -86.67
N LEU A 194 -7.09 -49.61 -85.83
CA LEU A 194 -5.84 -50.36 -85.95
C LEU A 194 -6.09 -51.87 -85.87
N ASP A 195 -6.94 -52.33 -84.95
CA ASP A 195 -7.26 -53.74 -84.78
C ASP A 195 -7.98 -54.33 -86.01
N MET A 196 -8.87 -53.55 -86.66
CA MET A 196 -9.47 -53.92 -87.95
C MET A 196 -8.46 -53.97 -89.11
N GLN A 197 -7.53 -53.01 -89.16
CA GLN A 197 -6.44 -53.00 -90.15
C GLN A 197 -5.50 -54.20 -89.96
N VAL A 198 -5.14 -54.54 -88.72
CA VAL A 198 -4.31 -55.72 -88.40
C VAL A 198 -5.02 -57.01 -88.79
N ARG A 199 -6.31 -57.17 -88.49
CA ARG A 199 -7.08 -58.37 -88.87
C ARG A 199 -7.17 -58.57 -90.39
N THR A 200 -7.42 -57.50 -91.15
CA THR A 200 -7.45 -57.56 -92.62
C THR A 200 -6.06 -57.82 -93.22
N ARG A 201 -5.00 -57.19 -92.67
CA ARG A 201 -3.62 -57.47 -93.08
C ARG A 201 -3.21 -58.92 -92.79
N LEU A 202 -3.61 -59.47 -91.63
CA LEU A 202 -3.36 -60.85 -91.25
C LEU A 202 -4.05 -61.84 -92.21
N HIS A 203 -5.31 -61.60 -92.59
CA HIS A 203 -5.99 -62.43 -93.60
C HIS A 203 -5.29 -62.40 -94.96
N SER A 204 -4.80 -61.22 -95.40
CA SER A 204 -4.01 -61.11 -96.63
C SER A 204 -2.70 -61.91 -96.56
N LEU A 205 -1.96 -61.80 -95.45
CA LEU A 205 -0.68 -62.50 -95.26
C LEU A 205 -0.85 -64.01 -95.12
N LEU A 206 -1.97 -64.50 -94.54
CA LEU A 206 -2.27 -65.93 -94.47
C LEU A 206 -2.54 -66.53 -95.86
N ALA A 207 -3.28 -65.83 -96.72
CA ALA A 207 -3.49 -66.25 -98.11
C ALA A 207 -2.18 -66.25 -98.91
N GLU A 208 -1.32 -65.24 -98.71
CA GLU A 208 -0.01 -65.16 -99.36
C GLU A 208 0.95 -66.28 -98.90
N ASN A 209 0.93 -66.64 -97.61
CA ASN A 209 1.71 -67.77 -97.08
C ASN A 209 1.28 -69.13 -97.63
N GLN A 210 -0.01 -69.34 -97.91
CA GLN A 210 -0.48 -70.58 -98.55
C GLN A 210 0.13 -70.74 -99.96
N VAL A 211 0.10 -69.68 -100.76
CA VAL A 211 0.71 -69.66 -102.11
C VAL A 211 2.23 -69.83 -102.07
N LEU A 212 2.90 -69.32 -101.02
CA LEU A 212 4.35 -69.50 -100.83
C LEU A 212 4.71 -70.93 -100.41
N MET A 213 3.92 -71.60 -99.55
CA MET A 213 4.15 -73.01 -99.21
C MET A 213 3.93 -73.93 -100.41
N GLU A 214 2.91 -73.69 -101.24
CA GLU A 214 2.70 -74.44 -102.48
C GLU A 214 3.87 -74.31 -103.47
N ARG A 215 4.61 -73.18 -103.44
CA ARG A 215 5.83 -72.96 -104.22
C ARG A 215 7.06 -73.61 -103.59
N LEU A 216 7.19 -73.59 -102.27
CA LEU A 216 8.36 -74.17 -101.58
C LEU A 216 8.41 -75.70 -101.79
N ASN A 217 7.27 -76.39 -101.71
CA ASN A 217 7.14 -77.83 -101.99
C ASN A 217 7.51 -78.24 -103.44
N GLN A 218 7.80 -77.27 -104.34
CA GLN A 218 8.28 -77.52 -105.70
C GLN A 218 9.80 -77.33 -105.83
N SER A 219 10.50 -76.98 -104.73
CA SER A 219 11.90 -76.51 -104.74
C SER A 219 12.93 -77.51 -104.19
N ASP A 220 12.53 -78.62 -103.57
CA ASP A 220 13.39 -79.54 -102.80
C ASP A 220 14.26 -80.47 -103.68
N SER A 221 14.79 -79.97 -104.80
CA SER A 221 15.55 -80.72 -105.80
C SER A 221 17.05 -80.39 -105.81
N ILE A 222 17.65 -80.09 -104.64
CA ILE A 222 19.07 -79.65 -104.54
C ILE A 222 19.79 -80.32 -103.35
N GLU A 223 20.24 -81.58 -103.52
CA GLU A 223 21.06 -82.30 -102.52
C GLU A 223 22.52 -82.58 -102.97
N ASP A 224 22.92 -82.27 -104.22
CA ASP A 224 24.28 -82.58 -104.71
C ASP A 224 25.33 -81.52 -104.32
N LEU A 225 26.07 -81.82 -103.24
CA LEU A 225 27.15 -80.98 -102.68
C LEU A 225 28.30 -80.66 -103.65
N ASN A 226 28.60 -81.50 -104.66
CA ASN A 226 29.78 -81.29 -105.52
C ASN A 226 29.54 -80.30 -106.67
N SER A 227 28.28 -79.96 -106.93
CA SER A 227 27.88 -78.96 -107.91
C SER A 227 28.51 -77.57 -107.63
N PRO A 228 28.77 -76.74 -108.67
CA PRO A 228 29.05 -75.31 -108.49
C PRO A 228 27.91 -74.52 -107.81
N ALA A 229 26.73 -75.12 -107.63
CA ALA A 229 25.71 -74.63 -106.71
C ALA A 229 26.02 -75.04 -105.27
N GLY A 230 26.22 -76.35 -105.00
CA GLY A 230 26.52 -76.89 -103.66
C GLY A 230 27.73 -76.25 -102.99
N ARG A 231 28.83 -76.01 -103.71
CA ARG A 231 30.00 -75.29 -103.15
C ARG A 231 29.74 -73.82 -102.82
N ARG A 232 28.85 -73.13 -103.54
CA ARG A 232 28.42 -71.77 -103.19
C ARG A 232 27.43 -71.78 -102.02
N HIS A 233 26.56 -72.78 -101.95
CA HIS A 233 25.67 -72.99 -100.81
C HIS A 233 26.49 -73.21 -99.52
N LEU A 234 27.50 -74.09 -99.54
CA LEU A 234 28.40 -74.32 -98.40
C LEU A 234 29.19 -73.06 -98.01
N GLN A 235 29.69 -72.28 -98.97
CA GLN A 235 30.38 -71.02 -98.67
C GLN A 235 29.45 -69.98 -98.02
N LEU A 236 28.22 -69.84 -98.52
CA LEU A 236 27.20 -68.98 -97.93
C LEU A 236 26.74 -69.49 -96.56
N GLN A 237 26.69 -70.81 -96.37
CA GLN A 237 26.37 -71.43 -95.08
C GLN A 237 27.43 -71.08 -94.03
N THR A 238 28.73 -71.27 -94.31
CA THR A 238 29.79 -70.89 -93.35
C THR A 238 29.84 -69.37 -93.09
N GLN A 239 29.50 -68.54 -94.08
CA GLN A 239 29.34 -67.09 -93.85
C GLN A 239 28.12 -66.78 -92.97
N LEU A 240 27.02 -67.51 -93.12
CA LEU A 240 25.81 -67.37 -92.31
C LEU A 240 26.04 -67.86 -90.87
N GLU A 241 26.78 -68.95 -90.69
CA GLU A 241 27.24 -69.46 -89.38
C GLU A 241 28.15 -68.43 -88.67
N GLN A 242 29.09 -67.82 -89.38
CA GLN A 242 29.95 -66.76 -88.84
C GLN A 242 29.17 -65.49 -88.46
N LEU A 243 28.23 -65.06 -89.30
CA LEU A 243 27.36 -63.92 -89.00
C LEU A 243 26.39 -64.22 -87.84
N GLN A 244 25.97 -65.48 -87.65
CA GLN A 244 25.20 -65.91 -86.48
C GLN A 244 26.04 -65.88 -85.20
N GLU A 245 27.29 -66.35 -85.23
CA GLU A 245 28.20 -66.26 -84.08
C GLU A 245 28.50 -64.79 -83.70
N GLU A 246 28.76 -63.93 -84.69
CA GLU A 246 28.94 -62.49 -84.48
C GLU A 246 27.67 -61.82 -83.94
N THR A 247 26.49 -62.17 -84.48
CA THR A 247 25.19 -61.67 -83.98
C THR A 247 24.98 -62.07 -82.52
N PHE A 248 25.15 -63.35 -82.17
CA PHE A 248 24.99 -63.83 -80.80
C PHE A 248 25.96 -63.15 -79.82
N ARG A 249 27.21 -62.92 -80.26
CA ARG A 249 28.22 -62.19 -79.47
C ARG A 249 27.85 -60.71 -79.28
N LEU A 250 27.29 -60.06 -80.29
CA LEU A 250 26.81 -58.68 -80.20
C LEU A 250 25.54 -58.57 -79.34
N GLU A 251 24.66 -59.57 -79.36
CA GLU A 251 23.48 -59.64 -78.48
C GLU A 251 23.89 -59.83 -77.02
N ALA A 252 24.83 -60.73 -76.72
CA ALA A 252 25.37 -60.89 -75.38
C ALA A 252 26.00 -59.59 -74.85
N ALA A 253 26.85 -58.93 -75.65
CA ALA A 253 27.45 -57.65 -75.27
C ALA A 253 26.41 -56.53 -75.09
N LYS A 254 25.35 -56.52 -75.90
CA LYS A 254 24.22 -55.58 -75.78
C LYS A 254 23.43 -55.81 -74.49
N ASP A 255 23.21 -57.06 -74.09
CA ASP A 255 22.54 -57.39 -72.82
C ASP A 255 23.43 -57.03 -71.61
N ASP A 256 24.75 -57.26 -71.66
CA ASP A 256 25.70 -56.78 -70.64
C ASP A 256 25.65 -55.24 -70.50
N TYR A 257 25.65 -54.52 -71.63
CA TYR A 257 25.51 -53.06 -71.61
C TYR A 257 24.14 -52.59 -71.09
N ARG A 258 23.04 -53.29 -71.40
CA ARG A 258 21.72 -52.98 -70.84
C ARG A 258 21.75 -53.12 -69.32
N ILE A 259 22.26 -54.23 -68.80
CA ILE A 259 22.37 -54.48 -67.35
C ILE A 259 23.21 -53.37 -66.70
N ARG A 260 24.34 -52.96 -67.30
CA ARG A 260 25.14 -51.87 -66.72
C ARG A 260 24.47 -50.50 -66.80
N CYS A 261 23.59 -50.24 -67.77
CA CYS A 261 22.73 -49.07 -67.78
C CYS A 261 21.69 -49.13 -66.64
N GLU A 262 21.00 -50.26 -66.46
CA GLU A 262 20.03 -50.46 -65.37
C GLU A 262 20.68 -50.30 -63.98
N GLU A 263 21.91 -50.80 -63.80
CA GLU A 263 22.72 -50.57 -62.59
C GLU A 263 23.04 -49.08 -62.37
N LEU A 264 23.49 -48.38 -63.40
CA LEU A 264 23.84 -46.95 -63.31
C LEU A 264 22.61 -46.05 -63.10
N GLU A 265 21.46 -46.40 -63.68
CA GLU A 265 20.19 -45.71 -63.42
C GLU A 265 19.72 -45.90 -61.98
N LYS A 266 19.93 -47.09 -61.41
CA LYS A 266 19.67 -47.37 -59.99
C LYS A 266 20.64 -46.63 -59.06
N GLU A 267 21.95 -46.63 -59.36
CA GLU A 267 22.95 -45.82 -58.65
C GLU A 267 22.58 -44.33 -58.69
N LEU A 268 22.11 -43.81 -59.84
CA LEU A 268 21.66 -42.43 -59.98
C LEU A 268 20.38 -42.11 -59.20
N MET A 269 19.41 -43.02 -59.12
CA MET A 269 18.21 -42.84 -58.29
C MET A 269 18.54 -42.86 -56.80
N GLU A 270 19.42 -43.76 -56.34
CA GLU A 270 19.85 -43.80 -54.94
C GLU A 270 20.59 -42.52 -54.52
N VAL A 271 21.46 -41.98 -55.38
CA VAL A 271 22.16 -40.71 -55.14
C VAL A 271 21.21 -39.50 -55.19
N ARG A 272 20.17 -39.52 -56.04
CA ARG A 272 19.14 -38.46 -56.07
C ARG A 272 18.32 -38.45 -54.79
N GLY A 273 17.81 -39.61 -54.36
CA GLY A 273 17.04 -39.72 -53.11
C GLY A 273 17.86 -39.26 -51.89
N GLN A 274 19.14 -39.64 -51.79
CA GLN A 274 20.02 -39.13 -50.73
C GLN A 274 20.22 -37.61 -50.79
N ASN A 275 20.24 -37.00 -51.97
CA ASN A 275 20.37 -35.55 -52.12
C ASN A 275 19.07 -34.80 -51.78
N GLU A 276 17.92 -35.41 -52.09
CA GLU A 276 16.59 -34.92 -51.67
C GLU A 276 16.43 -35.00 -50.14
N GLU A 277 16.80 -36.13 -49.51
CA GLU A 277 16.85 -36.29 -48.04
C GLU A 277 17.77 -35.23 -47.38
N LEU A 278 18.98 -35.03 -47.93
CA LEU A 278 19.91 -34.01 -47.43
C LEU A 278 19.40 -32.58 -47.62
N THR A 279 18.58 -32.32 -48.64
CA THR A 279 17.95 -31.01 -48.86
C THR A 279 16.83 -30.78 -47.84
N SER A 280 15.95 -31.76 -47.62
CA SER A 280 14.91 -31.70 -46.57
C SER A 280 15.52 -31.45 -45.18
N LEU A 281 16.60 -32.15 -44.84
CA LEU A 281 17.31 -31.96 -43.57
C LEU A 281 17.98 -30.59 -43.45
N ALA A 282 18.41 -29.97 -44.56
CA ALA A 282 18.95 -28.62 -44.58
C ALA A 282 17.86 -27.55 -44.40
N GLU A 283 16.68 -27.77 -44.99
CA GLU A 283 15.49 -26.91 -44.82
C GLU A 283 14.95 -26.98 -43.39
N GLU A 284 14.82 -28.19 -42.81
CA GLU A 284 14.49 -28.39 -41.38
C GLU A 284 15.49 -27.69 -40.46
N ALA A 285 16.79 -27.85 -40.71
CA ALA A 285 17.84 -27.21 -39.91
C ALA A 285 17.82 -25.67 -40.00
N GLN A 286 17.39 -25.12 -41.13
CA GLN A 286 17.21 -23.67 -41.31
C GLN A 286 15.93 -23.18 -40.60
N SER A 287 14.80 -23.90 -40.69
CA SER A 287 13.58 -23.58 -39.94
C SER A 287 13.81 -23.57 -38.43
N LEU A 288 14.45 -24.62 -37.89
CA LEU A 288 14.79 -24.72 -36.47
C LEU A 288 15.74 -23.60 -36.00
N LYS A 289 16.62 -23.12 -36.89
CA LYS A 289 17.50 -21.97 -36.61
C LYS A 289 16.72 -20.66 -36.56
N ASP A 290 15.78 -20.45 -37.47
CA ASP A 290 14.97 -19.24 -37.50
C ASP A 290 14.00 -19.21 -36.29
N GLU A 291 13.45 -20.36 -35.89
CA GLU A 291 12.76 -20.54 -34.59
C GLU A 291 13.67 -20.21 -33.40
N MET A 292 14.92 -20.68 -33.38
CA MET A 292 15.89 -20.36 -32.33
C MET A 292 16.18 -18.85 -32.24
N ASP A 293 16.22 -18.13 -33.37
CA ASP A 293 16.45 -16.68 -33.39
C ASP A 293 15.21 -15.87 -33.00
N VAL A 294 13.99 -16.34 -33.31
CA VAL A 294 12.74 -15.82 -32.75
C VAL A 294 12.70 -16.03 -31.23
N LEU A 295 13.05 -17.23 -30.75
CA LEU A 295 13.12 -17.53 -29.32
C LEU A 295 14.16 -16.68 -28.60
N ARG A 296 15.34 -16.46 -29.19
CA ARG A 296 16.35 -15.50 -28.69
C ARG A 296 15.77 -14.09 -28.55
N HIS A 297 15.09 -13.57 -29.57
CA HIS A 297 14.47 -12.25 -29.49
C HIS A 297 13.39 -12.18 -28.40
N SER A 298 12.63 -13.25 -28.19
CA SER A 298 11.66 -13.33 -27.09
C SER A 298 12.34 -13.33 -25.70
N SER A 299 13.45 -14.06 -25.53
CA SER A 299 14.26 -14.07 -24.31
C SER A 299 14.84 -12.69 -24.00
N ASP A 300 15.42 -12.04 -25.01
CA ASP A 300 15.91 -10.66 -24.94
C ASP A 300 14.83 -9.66 -24.49
N LYS A 301 13.58 -9.86 -24.93
CA LYS A 301 12.41 -9.09 -24.53
C LYS A 301 11.99 -9.39 -23.10
N VAL A 302 12.03 -10.65 -22.67
CA VAL A 302 11.79 -11.07 -21.28
C VAL A 302 12.81 -10.42 -20.34
N SER A 303 14.11 -10.53 -20.59
CA SER A 303 15.13 -9.92 -19.72
C SER A 303 15.07 -8.39 -19.67
N LYS A 304 14.61 -7.72 -20.74
CA LYS A 304 14.31 -6.28 -20.73
C LYS A 304 13.09 -5.94 -19.86
N LEU A 305 12.10 -6.83 -19.76
CA LEU A 305 10.94 -6.68 -18.88
C LEU A 305 11.29 -7.02 -17.42
N GLU A 306 12.10 -8.06 -17.17
CA GLU A 306 12.62 -8.40 -15.83
C GLU A 306 13.42 -7.24 -15.24
N ALA A 307 14.33 -6.63 -16.02
CA ALA A 307 15.08 -5.45 -15.60
C ALA A 307 14.17 -4.24 -15.27
N GLN A 308 13.08 -4.05 -16.02
CA GLN A 308 12.08 -3.02 -15.69
C GLN A 308 11.32 -3.35 -14.41
N VAL A 309 10.91 -4.60 -14.21
CA VAL A 309 10.26 -5.08 -12.98
C VAL A 309 11.15 -4.85 -11.77
N GLU A 310 12.46 -5.11 -11.87
CA GLU A 310 13.41 -4.85 -10.77
C GLU A 310 13.55 -3.36 -10.44
N VAL A 311 13.58 -2.50 -11.46
CA VAL A 311 13.52 -1.04 -11.28
C VAL A 311 12.20 -0.59 -10.64
N TYR A 312 11.07 -1.24 -10.94
CA TYR A 312 9.78 -0.95 -10.29
C TYR A 312 9.70 -1.49 -8.84
N LYS A 313 10.29 -2.66 -8.53
CA LYS A 313 10.43 -3.14 -7.14
C LYS A 313 11.19 -2.12 -6.31
N LYS A 314 12.36 -1.67 -6.78
CA LYS A 314 13.15 -0.67 -6.05
C LYS A 314 12.38 0.63 -5.82
N LYS A 315 11.64 1.13 -6.81
CA LYS A 315 10.75 2.29 -6.63
C LYS A 315 9.64 2.06 -5.60
N LEU A 316 9.15 0.82 -5.46
CA LEU A 316 8.17 0.46 -4.42
C LEU A 316 8.82 0.38 -3.03
N GLU A 317 10.07 -0.06 -2.93
CA GLU A 317 10.87 -0.01 -1.69
C GLU A 317 11.15 1.45 -1.28
N ASP A 318 11.62 2.31 -2.21
CA ASP A 318 11.81 3.75 -1.99
C ASP A 318 10.50 4.43 -1.51
N LEU A 319 9.35 4.08 -2.11
CA LEU A 319 8.03 4.54 -1.67
C LEU A 319 7.61 3.97 -0.30
N GLY A 320 8.07 2.78 0.07
CA GLY A 320 7.88 2.21 1.40
C GLY A 320 8.69 2.96 2.45
N ASP A 321 9.95 3.28 2.15
CA ASP A 321 10.84 4.08 2.99
C ASP A 321 10.29 5.49 3.21
N LEU A 322 9.83 6.14 2.14
CA LEU A 322 9.17 7.45 2.23
C LEU A 322 7.89 7.40 3.09
N ARG A 323 7.06 6.36 2.98
CA ARG A 323 5.88 6.18 3.87
C ARG A 323 6.27 6.02 5.34
N ARG A 324 7.34 5.26 5.64
CA ARG A 324 7.84 5.14 7.02
C ARG A 324 8.41 6.47 7.53
N GLN A 325 9.06 7.24 6.67
CA GLN A 325 9.55 8.59 7.01
C GLN A 325 8.39 9.57 7.30
N VAL A 326 7.33 9.56 6.48
CA VAL A 326 6.11 10.34 6.73
C VAL A 326 5.48 9.97 8.07
N LYS A 327 5.29 8.67 8.36
CA LYS A 327 4.74 8.20 9.64
C LYS A 327 5.59 8.63 10.85
N LEU A 328 6.92 8.58 10.74
CA LEU A 328 7.83 9.07 11.78
C LEU A 328 7.77 10.60 11.96
N LEU A 329 7.42 11.37 10.92
CA LEU A 329 7.19 12.82 11.02
C LEU A 329 5.81 13.12 11.64
N GLU A 330 4.77 12.35 11.30
CA GLU A 330 3.43 12.44 11.91
C GLU A 330 3.46 12.11 13.40
N GLU A 331 4.18 11.06 13.81
CA GLU A 331 4.40 10.69 15.21
C GLU A 331 5.16 11.78 15.98
N LYS A 332 6.22 12.34 15.39
CA LYS A 332 6.95 13.49 15.99
C LYS A 332 6.07 14.73 16.10
N ASN A 333 5.29 15.07 15.07
CA ASN A 333 4.39 16.22 15.09
C ASN A 333 3.29 16.05 16.14
N THR A 334 2.75 14.83 16.30
CA THR A 334 1.81 14.49 17.37
C THR A 334 2.44 14.64 18.75
N SER A 335 3.70 14.21 18.93
CA SER A 335 4.46 14.40 20.18
C SER A 335 4.74 15.88 20.47
N TYR A 336 5.10 16.69 19.47
CA TYR A 336 5.24 18.15 19.63
C TYR A 336 3.91 18.80 20.03
N MET A 337 2.79 18.42 19.39
CA MET A 337 1.45 18.91 19.74
C MET A 337 1.07 18.55 21.18
N GLN A 338 1.33 17.31 21.62
CA GLN A 338 1.12 16.90 23.02
C GLN A 338 1.97 17.71 24.00
N ASN A 339 3.25 17.94 23.69
CA ASN A 339 4.14 18.77 24.52
C ASN A 339 3.70 20.24 24.56
N THR A 340 3.16 20.80 23.47
CA THR A 340 2.57 22.15 23.49
C THR A 340 1.37 22.20 24.43
N VAL A 341 0.47 21.21 24.38
CA VAL A 341 -0.71 21.15 25.26
C VAL A 341 -0.33 21.02 26.74
N THR A 342 0.67 20.19 27.10
CA THR A 342 1.12 20.07 28.49
C THR A 342 1.81 21.36 28.97
N LEU A 343 2.60 22.03 28.13
CA LEU A 343 3.19 23.33 28.43
C LEU A 343 2.12 24.43 28.60
N GLU A 344 1.04 24.42 27.79
CA GLU A 344 -0.10 25.32 27.97
C GLU A 344 -0.86 25.06 29.28
N GLU A 345 -1.04 23.80 29.67
CA GLU A 345 -1.62 23.46 30.97
C GLU A 345 -0.76 23.92 32.14
N ASP A 346 0.56 23.71 32.08
CA ASP A 346 1.47 24.14 33.14
C ASP A 346 1.59 25.67 33.20
N LEU A 347 1.54 26.36 32.05
CA LEU A 347 1.43 27.81 31.99
C LEU A 347 0.07 28.31 32.54
N ARG A 348 -1.02 27.56 32.37
CA ARG A 348 -2.32 27.84 33.00
C ARG A 348 -2.27 27.65 34.52
N LYS A 349 -1.63 26.57 35.02
CA LYS A 349 -1.38 26.31 36.45
C LYS A 349 -0.51 27.42 37.06
N ALA A 350 0.60 27.79 36.41
CA ALA A 350 1.49 28.86 36.85
C ALA A 350 0.81 30.23 36.89
N ASN A 351 -0.08 30.54 35.93
CA ASN A 351 -0.87 31.78 35.97
C ASN A 351 -1.90 31.80 37.11
N ALA A 352 -2.53 30.65 37.44
CA ALA A 352 -3.41 30.56 38.60
C ALA A 352 -2.63 30.78 39.92
N ALA A 353 -1.46 30.14 40.07
CA ALA A 353 -0.56 30.35 41.22
C ALA A 353 -0.06 31.81 41.31
N ARG A 354 0.25 32.45 40.18
CA ARG A 354 0.59 33.89 40.10
C ARG A 354 -0.57 34.78 40.56
N GLY A 355 -1.81 34.42 40.21
CA GLY A 355 -3.01 35.09 40.72
C GLY A 355 -3.14 35.00 42.24
N GLN A 356 -2.94 33.81 42.81
CA GLN A 356 -2.92 33.61 44.27
C GLN A 356 -1.80 34.43 44.94
N LEU A 357 -0.58 34.40 44.40
CA LEU A 357 0.55 35.19 44.90
C LEU A 357 0.24 36.69 44.94
N GLU A 358 -0.43 37.23 43.92
CA GLU A 358 -0.79 38.66 43.90
C GLU A 358 -1.90 39.00 44.91
N THR A 359 -2.82 38.06 45.20
CA THR A 359 -3.76 38.24 46.33
C THR A 359 -3.06 38.20 47.69
N TYR A 360 -2.06 37.32 47.88
CA TYR A 360 -1.26 37.29 49.12
C TYR A 360 -0.41 38.56 49.27
N LYS A 361 0.20 39.09 48.20
CA LYS A 361 0.90 40.39 48.25
C LYS A 361 -0.05 41.52 48.68
N ARG A 362 -1.28 41.57 48.14
CA ARG A 362 -2.28 42.57 48.54
C ARG A 362 -2.63 42.45 50.02
N GLN A 363 -2.84 41.23 50.52
CA GLN A 363 -3.05 40.98 51.95
C GLN A 363 -1.85 41.42 52.82
N VAL A 364 -0.61 41.16 52.38
CA VAL A 364 0.60 41.62 53.07
C VAL A 364 0.66 43.16 53.12
N VAL A 365 0.37 43.86 52.03
CA VAL A 365 0.33 45.33 52.01
C VAL A 365 -0.80 45.88 52.89
N GLU A 366 -1.99 45.26 52.88
CA GLU A 366 -3.08 45.63 53.81
C GLU A 366 -2.70 45.42 55.28
N LEU A 367 -2.00 44.32 55.60
CA LEU A 367 -1.52 44.04 56.95
C LEU A 367 -0.39 45.00 57.36
N GLN A 368 0.52 45.37 56.45
CA GLN A 368 1.54 46.39 56.71
C GLN A 368 0.92 47.79 56.91
N ASN A 369 -0.13 48.13 56.17
CA ASN A 369 -0.88 49.38 56.38
C ASN A 369 -1.57 49.39 57.75
N LYS A 370 -2.30 48.31 58.11
CA LYS A 370 -2.92 48.15 59.43
C LYS A 370 -1.90 48.19 60.58
N LEU A 371 -0.74 47.56 60.41
CA LEU A 371 0.37 47.62 61.36
C LEU A 371 0.95 49.04 61.48
N SER A 372 1.05 49.77 60.36
CA SER A 372 1.45 51.18 60.36
C SER A 372 0.44 52.09 61.07
N GLU A 373 -0.87 51.82 60.92
CA GLU A 373 -1.94 52.56 61.59
C GLU A 373 -1.98 52.29 63.09
N GLU A 374 -1.89 51.02 63.51
CA GLU A 374 -1.81 50.67 64.94
C GLU A 374 -0.48 51.14 65.57
N SER A 375 0.64 51.16 64.84
CA SER A 375 1.88 51.82 65.30
C SER A 375 1.66 53.31 65.54
N LYS A 376 1.15 54.06 64.54
CA LYS A 376 0.83 55.49 64.67
C LYS A 376 -0.17 55.79 65.79
N LYS A 377 -1.02 54.83 66.14
CA LYS A 377 -1.99 54.90 67.24
C LYS A 377 -1.34 54.60 68.59
N ALA A 378 -0.41 53.65 68.66
CA ALA A 378 0.45 53.43 69.82
C ALA A 378 1.34 54.66 70.10
N ASP A 379 1.98 55.23 69.08
CA ASP A 379 2.80 56.46 69.18
C ASP A 379 2.00 57.63 69.77
N LYS A 380 0.75 57.81 69.31
CA LYS A 380 -0.19 58.81 69.86
C LYS A 380 -0.55 58.52 71.31
N MET A 381 -0.87 57.27 71.65
CA MET A 381 -1.19 56.87 73.03
C MET A 381 0.02 57.03 73.96
N GLU A 382 1.24 56.77 73.50
CA GLU A 382 2.47 57.01 74.26
C GLU A 382 2.71 58.52 74.48
N PHE A 383 2.45 59.36 73.47
CA PHE A 383 2.51 60.82 73.62
C PHE A 383 1.45 61.35 74.58
N GLU A 384 0.20 60.89 74.50
CA GLU A 384 -0.85 61.28 75.44
C GLU A 384 -0.56 60.77 76.86
N TYR A 385 -0.03 59.55 77.01
CA TYR A 385 0.44 59.01 78.29
C TYR A 385 1.58 59.85 78.88
N LYS A 386 2.58 60.25 78.07
CA LYS A 386 3.66 61.16 78.50
C LYS A 386 3.09 62.50 78.97
N ARG A 387 2.21 63.14 78.18
CA ARG A 387 1.56 64.41 78.54
C ARG A 387 0.73 64.32 79.82
N VAL A 388 0.01 63.21 80.02
CA VAL A 388 -0.76 62.97 81.25
C VAL A 388 0.18 62.72 82.44
N LYS A 389 1.24 61.92 82.26
CA LYS A 389 2.26 61.67 83.28
C LYS A 389 2.97 62.96 83.69
N GLU A 390 3.43 63.78 82.75
CA GLU A 390 4.04 65.09 83.03
C GLU A 390 3.11 66.00 83.85
N LYS A 391 1.80 65.94 83.60
CA LYS A 391 0.80 66.68 84.38
C LYS A 391 0.57 66.08 85.78
N VAL A 392 0.59 64.76 85.92
CA VAL A 392 0.57 64.08 87.24
C VAL A 392 1.84 64.40 88.03
N ASP A 393 3.02 64.31 87.42
CA ASP A 393 4.32 64.64 88.02
C ASP A 393 4.38 66.12 88.44
N SER A 394 3.73 67.01 87.69
CA SER A 394 3.61 68.44 88.02
C SER A 394 2.66 68.68 89.20
N LEU A 395 1.47 68.06 89.21
CA LEU A 395 0.52 68.12 90.33
C LEU A 395 1.09 67.47 91.61
N GLN A 396 1.91 66.43 91.47
CA GLN A 396 2.60 65.79 92.58
C GLN A 396 3.69 66.71 93.15
N LYS A 397 4.46 67.42 92.31
CA LYS A 397 5.40 68.48 92.75
C LYS A 397 4.68 69.65 93.45
N GLU A 398 3.51 70.06 92.95
CA GLU A 398 2.69 71.10 93.58
C GLU A 398 2.17 70.67 94.95
N LYS A 399 1.64 69.44 95.04
CA LYS A 399 1.23 68.80 96.30
C LYS A 399 2.39 68.70 97.29
N ASP A 400 3.57 68.26 96.86
CA ASP A 400 4.75 68.12 97.73
C ASP A 400 5.28 69.48 98.17
N CYS A 401 5.22 70.50 97.31
CA CYS A 401 5.48 71.89 97.68
C CYS A 401 4.48 72.38 98.75
N CYS A 402 3.18 72.09 98.60
CA CYS A 402 2.16 72.38 99.61
C CYS A 402 2.41 71.63 100.93
N LEU A 403 2.90 70.38 100.91
CA LEU A 403 3.30 69.66 102.13
C LEU A 403 4.53 70.30 102.80
N VAL A 404 5.51 70.80 102.03
CA VAL A 404 6.62 71.60 102.56
C VAL A 404 6.11 72.92 103.16
N VAL A 405 5.20 73.64 102.50
CA VAL A 405 4.59 74.87 103.04
C VAL A 405 3.80 74.58 104.33
N LEU A 406 3.07 73.46 104.42
CA LEU A 406 2.35 73.05 105.63
C LEU A 406 3.31 72.72 106.77
N SER A 407 4.38 71.97 106.53
CA SER A 407 5.38 71.66 107.57
C SER A 407 6.21 72.88 108.01
N LEU A 408 6.50 73.81 107.10
CA LEU A 408 7.08 75.12 107.43
C LEU A 408 6.11 75.98 108.26
N ARG A 409 4.80 75.96 107.94
CA ARG A 409 3.76 76.64 108.72
C ARG A 409 3.61 76.02 110.11
N GLU A 410 3.68 74.70 110.23
CA GLU A 410 3.65 74.02 111.52
C GLU A 410 4.90 74.34 112.35
N ARG A 411 6.09 74.36 111.72
CA ARG A 411 7.33 74.80 112.37
C ARG A 411 7.27 76.28 112.80
N LEU A 412 6.66 77.14 112.01
CA LEU A 412 6.41 78.54 112.36
C LEU A 412 5.47 78.65 113.57
N ILE A 413 4.39 77.86 113.63
CA ILE A 413 3.47 77.83 114.78
C ILE A 413 4.20 77.33 116.04
N ARG A 414 5.04 76.28 115.93
CA ARG A 414 5.88 75.80 117.04
C ARG A 414 6.85 76.89 117.53
N LEU A 415 7.56 77.57 116.61
CA LEU A 415 8.48 78.67 116.94
C LEU A 415 7.76 79.91 117.51
N GLN A 416 6.53 80.21 117.06
CA GLN A 416 5.70 81.28 117.61
C GLN A 416 5.22 80.95 119.03
N HIS A 417 4.86 79.69 119.29
CA HIS A 417 4.53 79.20 120.63
C HIS A 417 5.75 79.27 121.56
N GLU A 418 6.91 78.81 121.10
CA GLU A 418 8.19 78.89 121.81
C GLU A 418 8.57 80.35 122.15
N ASN A 419 8.49 81.26 121.18
CA ASN A 419 8.69 82.71 121.43
C ASN A 419 7.68 83.29 122.43
N LYS A 420 6.43 82.81 122.43
CA LYS A 420 5.42 83.23 123.41
C LYS A 420 5.76 82.73 124.82
N MET A 421 6.23 81.48 124.95
CA MET A 421 6.67 80.93 126.24
C MET A 421 7.93 81.62 126.75
N LEU A 422 8.88 81.97 125.87
CA LEU A 422 10.08 82.74 126.23
C LEU A 422 9.72 84.16 126.72
N LYS A 423 8.73 84.84 126.12
CA LYS A 423 8.23 86.12 126.64
C LYS A 423 7.62 85.99 128.03
N LEU A 424 6.79 84.96 128.26
CA LEU A 424 6.20 84.71 129.57
C LEU A 424 7.25 84.36 130.64
N ALA A 425 8.36 83.70 130.26
CA ALA A 425 9.49 83.48 131.16
C ALA A 425 10.24 84.78 131.50
N GLN A 426 10.42 85.67 130.51
CA GLN A 426 11.04 86.99 130.72
C GLN A 426 10.18 87.87 131.66
N GLU A 427 8.86 87.91 131.43
CA GLU A 427 7.89 88.64 132.26
C GLU A 427 7.78 88.08 133.70
N GLY A 428 8.18 86.82 133.94
CA GLY A 428 8.33 86.27 135.29
C GLY A 428 9.55 86.84 136.04
N SER A 429 10.72 86.83 135.40
CA SER A 429 12.00 87.27 135.98
C SER A 429 11.95 88.71 136.52
N ASP A 430 11.35 89.62 135.76
CA ASP A 430 11.32 91.04 136.11
C ASP A 430 10.35 91.34 137.28
N ASN A 431 9.32 90.50 137.50
CA ASN A 431 8.36 90.69 138.59
C ASN A 431 8.89 90.21 139.95
N GLU A 432 9.61 89.08 140.00
CA GLU A 432 10.21 88.57 141.25
C GLU A 432 11.23 89.57 141.84
N GLN A 433 11.97 90.27 140.98
CA GLN A 433 12.99 91.23 141.40
C GLN A 433 12.43 92.57 141.91
N ILE A 434 11.20 92.93 141.53
CA ILE A 434 10.49 94.12 142.04
C ILE A 434 9.87 93.85 143.42
N ALA A 435 9.22 92.68 143.59
CA ALA A 435 8.57 92.32 144.85
C ALA A 435 9.58 92.25 146.03
N LEU A 436 10.79 91.74 145.77
CA LEU A 436 11.84 91.63 146.78
C LEU A 436 12.31 92.99 147.32
N LEU A 437 12.36 94.02 146.47
CA LEU A 437 12.82 95.36 146.85
C LEU A 437 11.76 96.18 147.61
N GLN A 438 10.48 95.91 147.39
CA GLN A 438 9.39 96.54 148.14
C GLN A 438 9.28 95.95 149.55
N SER A 439 9.32 94.61 149.67
CA SER A 439 9.32 93.89 150.96
C SER A 439 10.42 94.37 151.91
N LEU A 440 11.66 94.49 151.43
CA LEU A 440 12.81 94.93 152.23
C LEU A 440 12.70 96.38 152.75
N LEU A 441 11.87 97.23 152.13
CA LEU A 441 11.72 98.63 152.53
C LEU A 441 10.66 98.83 153.63
N GLU A 442 9.62 97.99 153.66
CA GLU A 442 8.62 98.00 154.74
C GLU A 442 9.13 97.26 155.99
N ASP A 443 9.82 96.12 155.82
CA ASP A 443 10.42 95.38 156.94
C ASP A 443 11.46 96.23 157.69
N ALA A 444 12.22 97.08 156.98
CA ALA A 444 13.16 98.03 157.59
C ALA A 444 12.49 99.14 158.43
N ASN A 445 11.22 99.46 158.18
CA ASN A 445 10.51 100.54 158.87
C ASN A 445 9.62 100.06 160.02
N SER A 446 8.95 98.89 159.91
CA SER A 446 8.21 98.31 161.05
C SER A 446 9.16 97.89 162.17
N ARG A 447 10.24 97.21 161.79
CA ARG A 447 11.24 96.62 162.70
C ARG A 447 12.03 97.65 163.52
N LYS A 448 12.02 98.93 163.12
CA LYS A 448 12.55 100.04 163.92
C LYS A 448 11.63 100.37 165.11
N ASN A 449 10.31 100.36 164.90
CA ASN A 449 9.33 100.70 165.93
C ASN A 449 9.06 99.50 166.85
N GLU A 450 9.08 98.28 166.30
CA GLU A 450 8.84 97.05 167.06
C GLU A 450 9.99 96.68 168.00
N LEU A 451 11.25 96.96 167.63
CA LEU A 451 12.42 96.69 168.49
C LEU A 451 12.54 97.63 169.70
N GLU A 452 11.83 98.76 169.75
CA GLU A 452 11.64 99.52 171.01
C GLU A 452 10.66 98.82 171.97
N THR A 453 9.82 97.90 171.47
CA THR A 453 8.81 97.19 172.27
C THR A 453 9.14 95.72 172.57
N GLU A 454 9.75 94.98 171.64
CA GLU A 454 10.05 93.54 171.81
C GLU A 454 11.35 93.25 172.57
N ASN A 455 12.13 94.29 172.90
CA ASN A 455 13.13 94.27 173.98
C ASN A 455 12.50 94.01 175.38
N ARG A 456 11.20 93.68 175.44
CA ARG A 456 10.50 93.13 176.60
C ARG A 456 10.01 91.68 176.46
N GLN A 457 9.94 91.09 175.27
CA GLN A 457 9.26 89.79 175.05
C GLN A 457 10.06 88.73 174.25
N VAL A 458 11.39 88.82 174.29
CA VAL A 458 12.24 87.77 174.90
C VAL A 458 12.08 86.31 174.43
N ASN A 459 13.16 85.79 173.82
CA ASN A 459 13.61 84.39 173.91
C ASN A 459 12.57 83.26 173.68
N GLN A 460 11.90 83.22 172.54
CA GLN A 460 11.53 81.95 171.87
C GLN A 460 11.59 82.15 170.35
N ARG A 461 12.59 81.58 169.65
CA ARG A 461 12.71 80.18 169.17
C ARG A 461 11.81 79.89 167.95
N LEU A 462 12.22 79.13 166.90
CA LEU A 462 13.54 78.64 166.45
C LEU A 462 13.34 77.84 165.12
N LEU A 463 14.21 77.98 164.10
CA LEU A 463 14.41 77.03 162.96
C LEU A 463 13.19 76.75 162.02
N GLN A 464 13.26 76.05 160.85
CA GLN A 464 14.16 75.98 159.66
C GLN A 464 13.63 74.90 158.66
N GLY A 465 14.08 74.89 157.39
CA GLY A 465 13.94 73.76 156.40
C GLY A 465 12.83 73.93 155.33
N GLN A 466 13.00 73.76 153.99
CA GLN A 466 13.69 72.81 153.05
C GLN A 466 12.76 71.64 152.56
N SER A 467 12.48 71.39 151.25
CA SER A 467 13.21 70.72 150.10
C SER A 467 12.83 69.21 149.92
N GLN A 468 12.87 68.45 148.79
CA GLN A 468 13.34 68.56 147.37
C GLN A 468 12.64 67.48 146.44
N VAL A 469 13.32 66.89 145.41
CA VAL A 469 13.10 65.60 144.65
C VAL A 469 12.67 65.67 143.14
N GLU A 470 13.14 64.69 142.31
CA GLU A 470 13.23 64.67 140.82
C GLU A 470 12.33 63.57 140.09
N GLU A 471 12.55 62.87 138.94
CA GLU A 471 13.69 62.41 138.08
C GLU A 471 13.31 62.16 136.55
N LEU A 472 13.87 61.19 135.75
CA LEU A 472 14.08 61.32 134.26
C LEU A 472 13.63 60.23 133.20
N GLN A 473 14.49 59.30 132.69
CA GLN A 473 14.54 58.85 131.22
C GLN A 473 15.16 57.41 130.95
N LYS A 474 15.26 56.70 129.77
CA LYS A 474 15.01 56.86 128.28
C LYS A 474 15.11 55.52 127.44
N SER A 475 14.71 55.53 126.12
CA SER A 475 15.26 54.77 124.92
C SER A 475 15.05 53.21 124.73
N LEU A 476 15.37 52.51 123.60
CA LEU A 476 15.27 52.72 122.11
C LEU A 476 15.72 51.46 121.23
N GLN A 477 15.19 51.27 119.99
CA GLN A 477 15.62 50.46 118.78
C GLN A 477 15.56 48.88 118.72
N GLU A 478 14.87 48.36 117.65
CA GLU A 478 15.10 47.10 116.85
C GLU A 478 14.85 45.67 117.42
N HIS A 479 14.74 44.54 116.64
CA HIS A 479 14.26 44.19 115.26
C HIS A 479 14.40 42.64 114.95
N GLY A 480 13.60 42.02 114.04
CA GLY A 480 14.00 40.78 113.28
C GLY A 480 12.99 39.62 113.00
N SER A 481 12.41 39.55 111.78
CA SER A 481 12.01 38.38 110.93
C SER A 481 11.23 37.09 111.40
N LYS A 482 10.24 36.70 110.56
CA LYS A 482 9.65 35.35 110.22
C LYS A 482 8.49 34.72 111.03
N ALA A 483 7.66 33.97 110.27
CA ALA A 483 6.52 33.09 110.65
C ALA A 483 5.17 33.76 111.03
N ASP A 484 3.97 33.13 111.03
CA ASP A 484 3.23 32.06 110.25
C ASP A 484 1.84 31.90 110.94
N ASP A 485 0.69 31.37 110.46
CA ASP A 485 0.09 30.91 109.16
C ASP A 485 -1.48 30.79 109.40
N VAL A 486 -2.24 30.07 108.55
CA VAL A 486 -3.64 29.55 108.68
C VAL A 486 -4.79 30.36 108.02
N SER A 487 -5.14 29.95 106.78
CA SER A 487 -6.46 29.46 106.26
C SER A 487 -7.82 29.95 106.84
N PRO A 488 -8.99 29.88 106.11
CA PRO A 488 -9.29 28.92 105.02
C PRO A 488 -10.15 29.41 103.80
N ALA A 489 -10.41 28.45 102.88
CA ALA A 489 -11.65 28.21 102.08
C ALA A 489 -11.88 28.85 100.68
N PHE A 490 -12.10 27.94 99.69
CA PHE A 490 -12.90 28.02 98.44
C PHE A 490 -12.67 29.19 97.43
N HIS A 491 -12.62 29.00 96.10
CA HIS A 491 -13.38 28.07 95.24
C HIS A 491 -12.55 27.42 94.11
N HIS A 492 -13.07 26.34 93.52
CA HIS A 492 -12.43 25.55 92.47
C HIS A 492 -13.21 25.63 91.14
N THR A 493 -12.93 26.64 90.31
CA THR A 493 -13.61 26.87 89.01
C THR A 493 -12.62 27.36 87.94
N LYS A 494 -11.66 26.51 87.55
CA LYS A 494 -10.75 26.79 86.41
C LYS A 494 -10.15 25.57 85.69
N ILE A 495 -10.58 24.35 86.04
CA ILE A 495 -10.09 23.11 85.42
C ILE A 495 -11.09 22.56 84.39
N GLU A 496 -12.38 22.48 84.76
CA GLU A 496 -13.46 22.04 83.83
C GLU A 496 -13.53 22.88 82.54
N GLU A 497 -13.34 24.20 82.61
CA GLU A 497 -13.35 25.09 81.44
C GLU A 497 -12.29 24.74 80.38
N LEU A 498 -11.17 24.13 80.78
CA LEU A 498 -10.08 23.74 79.88
C LEU A 498 -10.25 22.29 79.38
N GLU A 499 -10.81 21.39 80.20
CA GLU A 499 -11.15 20.03 79.76
C GLU A 499 -12.30 20.01 78.76
N ASP A 500 -13.34 20.83 78.95
CA ASP A 500 -14.45 20.94 77.98
C ASP A 500 -14.04 21.70 76.71
N ALA A 501 -13.10 22.65 76.80
CA ALA A 501 -12.48 23.25 75.61
C ALA A 501 -11.68 22.22 74.79
N LEU A 502 -11.04 21.24 75.45
CA LEU A 502 -10.33 20.14 74.80
C LEU A 502 -11.31 19.13 74.19
N LYS A 503 -12.30 18.63 74.94
CA LYS A 503 -13.35 17.73 74.42
C LYS A 503 -14.07 18.33 73.22
N LYS A 504 -14.37 19.63 73.25
CA LYS A 504 -15.03 20.33 72.14
C LYS A 504 -14.13 20.37 70.89
N LYS A 505 -12.81 20.56 71.06
CA LYS A 505 -11.84 20.48 69.96
C LYS A 505 -11.75 19.07 69.38
N ASP A 506 -11.77 18.03 70.21
CA ASP A 506 -11.76 16.63 69.74
C ASP A 506 -13.06 16.24 69.03
N GLU A 507 -14.21 16.73 69.50
CA GLU A 507 -15.50 16.47 68.86
C GLU A 507 -15.69 17.26 67.55
N ASP A 508 -15.20 18.50 67.49
CA ASP A 508 -15.05 19.24 66.22
C ASP A 508 -14.10 18.52 65.25
N MET A 509 -13.05 17.87 65.75
CA MET A 509 -12.10 17.08 64.95
C MET A 509 -12.75 15.82 64.39
N LYS A 510 -13.47 15.03 65.20
CA LYS A 510 -14.29 13.90 64.71
C LYS A 510 -15.34 14.34 63.69
N GLN A 511 -16.00 15.48 63.89
CA GLN A 511 -16.92 16.02 62.90
C GLN A 511 -16.22 16.42 61.59
N MET A 512 -14.96 16.87 61.65
CA MET A 512 -14.16 17.09 60.45
C MET A 512 -13.83 15.76 59.75
N GLU A 513 -13.42 14.73 60.49
CA GLU A 513 -13.15 13.39 59.96
C GLU A 513 -14.39 12.75 59.35
N GLU A 514 -15.55 12.84 60.00
CA GLU A 514 -16.84 12.41 59.46
C GLU A 514 -17.21 13.13 58.15
N ARG A 515 -16.94 14.45 58.07
CA ARG A 515 -17.16 15.23 56.84
C ARG A 515 -16.20 14.78 55.74
N TYR A 516 -14.91 14.60 56.04
CA TYR A 516 -13.94 14.02 55.10
C TYR A 516 -14.33 12.61 54.66
N LYS A 517 -14.81 11.76 55.56
CA LYS A 517 -15.29 10.39 55.27
C LYS A 517 -16.55 10.41 54.38
N LYS A 518 -17.47 11.36 54.60
CA LYS A 518 -18.63 11.60 53.71
C LYS A 518 -18.22 12.16 52.35
N TYR A 519 -17.18 12.99 52.26
CA TYR A 519 -16.61 13.41 50.98
C TYR A 519 -15.86 12.26 50.27
N LEU A 520 -15.16 11.40 51.01
CA LEU A 520 -14.51 10.20 50.47
C LEU A 520 -15.52 9.18 49.93
N GLU A 521 -16.60 8.91 50.66
CA GLU A 521 -17.67 8.02 50.15
C GLU A 521 -18.47 8.67 49.01
N LYS A 522 -18.66 10.01 48.99
CA LYS A 522 -19.16 10.69 47.79
C LYS A 522 -18.22 10.52 46.60
N ALA A 523 -16.90 10.69 46.79
CA ALA A 523 -15.92 10.48 45.72
C ALA A 523 -15.92 9.01 45.24
N LYS A 524 -15.93 8.03 46.14
CA LYS A 524 -16.08 6.60 45.79
C LYS A 524 -17.44 6.28 45.14
N SER A 525 -18.51 6.98 45.50
CA SER A 525 -19.82 6.84 44.86
C SER A 525 -19.76 7.37 43.43
N VAL A 526 -19.20 8.57 43.23
CA VAL A 526 -18.97 9.17 41.91
C VAL A 526 -18.08 8.27 41.04
N ILE A 527 -17.00 7.70 41.59
CA ILE A 527 -16.15 6.72 40.90
C ILE A 527 -16.94 5.46 40.54
N ARG A 528 -17.77 4.92 41.45
CA ARG A 528 -18.66 3.77 41.15
C ARG A 528 -19.73 4.07 40.09
N THR A 529 -20.14 5.33 39.92
CA THR A 529 -21.01 5.78 38.81
C THR A 529 -20.27 6.22 37.54
N LEU A 530 -18.93 6.21 37.56
CA LEU A 530 -18.06 6.47 36.40
C LEU A 530 -17.29 5.22 35.94
N ASP A 531 -17.48 4.07 36.59
CA ASP A 531 -16.95 2.78 36.16
C ASP A 531 -17.64 2.32 34.84
N PRO A 532 -16.93 2.10 33.71
CA PRO A 532 -17.54 1.93 32.38
C PRO A 532 -18.39 0.67 32.14
N LYS A 533 -18.92 0.01 33.17
CA LYS A 533 -19.63 -1.29 33.08
C LYS A 533 -21.15 -1.25 33.27
N GLN A 534 -21.75 -0.07 33.52
CA GLN A 534 -23.19 -0.01 33.85
C GLN A 534 -23.98 1.10 33.13
N ASN A 535 -23.68 1.36 31.85
CA ASN A 535 -24.52 2.20 30.98
C ASN A 535 -25.42 1.32 30.08
N GLN A 536 -26.73 1.30 30.35
CA GLN A 536 -27.68 0.49 29.57
C GLN A 536 -28.02 1.09 28.19
N GLY A 537 -27.57 2.31 27.86
CA GLY A 537 -27.82 2.93 26.57
C GLY A 537 -26.95 2.42 25.41
N SER A 538 -25.74 1.92 25.66
CA SER A 538 -24.77 1.54 24.62
C SER A 538 -24.59 0.03 24.41
N ALA A 539 -25.32 -0.80 25.18
CA ALA A 539 -25.26 -2.25 25.09
C ALA A 539 -25.47 -2.84 23.68
N PRO A 540 -26.50 -2.44 22.88
CA PRO A 540 -26.73 -3.05 21.57
C PRO A 540 -25.64 -2.68 20.54
N GLU A 541 -25.11 -1.46 20.58
CA GLU A 541 -24.07 -1.00 19.65
C GLU A 541 -22.71 -1.65 19.95
N VAL A 542 -22.32 -1.74 21.23
CA VAL A 542 -21.12 -2.46 21.66
C VAL A 542 -21.23 -3.96 21.35
N GLN A 543 -22.43 -4.55 21.45
CA GLN A 543 -22.63 -5.94 21.05
C GLN A 543 -22.64 -6.12 19.52
N ALA A 544 -23.18 -5.18 18.75
CA ALA A 544 -23.11 -5.20 17.30
C ALA A 544 -21.65 -5.10 16.80
N LEU A 545 -20.83 -4.21 17.39
CA LEU A 545 -19.41 -4.10 17.09
C LEU A 545 -18.63 -5.37 17.47
N LYS A 546 -18.94 -6.00 18.62
CA LYS A 546 -18.38 -7.33 18.97
C LYS A 546 -18.75 -8.41 17.97
N ASN A 547 -20.02 -8.47 17.56
CA ASN A 547 -20.50 -9.45 16.57
C ASN A 547 -19.80 -9.22 15.21
N GLN A 548 -19.65 -7.96 14.78
CA GLN A 548 -18.88 -7.61 13.58
C GLN A 548 -17.41 -8.01 13.70
N LEU A 549 -16.78 -7.85 14.88
CA LEU A 549 -15.41 -8.30 15.11
C LEU A 549 -15.28 -9.82 14.94
N HIS A 550 -16.16 -10.61 15.57
CA HIS A 550 -16.17 -12.07 15.44
C HIS A 550 -16.49 -12.56 14.02
N GLU A 551 -17.28 -11.80 13.25
CA GLU A 551 -17.54 -12.08 11.83
C GLU A 551 -16.29 -11.79 10.99
N ARG A 552 -15.60 -10.67 11.24
CA ARG A 552 -14.34 -10.33 10.57
C ARG A 552 -13.23 -11.34 10.90
N GLU A 553 -13.13 -11.78 12.16
CA GLU A 553 -12.19 -12.82 12.61
C GLU A 553 -12.49 -14.16 11.91
N ARG A 554 -13.76 -14.58 11.79
CA ARG A 554 -14.14 -15.78 11.00
C ARG A 554 -13.82 -15.64 9.51
N ILE A 555 -14.03 -14.46 8.91
CA ILE A 555 -13.68 -14.20 7.51
C ILE A 555 -12.16 -14.26 7.31
N ILE A 556 -11.37 -13.66 8.22
CA ILE A 556 -9.90 -13.75 8.20
C ILE A 556 -9.45 -15.21 8.26
N HIS A 557 -9.95 -16.01 9.22
CA HIS A 557 -9.60 -17.43 9.32
C HIS A 557 -10.01 -18.26 8.10
N SER A 558 -11.11 -17.90 7.43
CA SER A 558 -11.50 -18.54 6.17
C SER A 558 -10.56 -18.18 5.01
N LEU A 559 -10.12 -16.92 4.94
CA LEU A 559 -9.18 -16.44 3.91
C LEU A 559 -7.76 -16.96 4.12
N GLU A 560 -7.30 -17.07 5.37
CA GLU A 560 -6.04 -17.74 5.75
C GLU A 560 -6.04 -19.19 5.26
N LYS A 561 -7.12 -19.93 5.54
CA LYS A 561 -7.29 -21.33 5.12
C LYS A 561 -7.37 -21.51 3.60
N GLU A 562 -8.04 -20.61 2.89
CA GLU A 562 -8.06 -20.61 1.41
C GLU A 562 -6.67 -20.28 0.85
N CYS A 563 -5.93 -19.34 1.45
CA CYS A 563 -4.57 -18.99 1.06
C CYS A 563 -3.60 -20.18 1.22
N ASP A 564 -3.63 -20.87 2.37
CA ASP A 564 -2.81 -22.06 2.62
C ASP A 564 -3.15 -23.21 1.66
N LYS A 565 -4.44 -23.39 1.34
CA LYS A 565 -4.89 -24.36 0.33
C LYS A 565 -4.38 -24.00 -1.07
N THR A 566 -4.50 -22.74 -1.49
CA THR A 566 -3.97 -22.25 -2.79
C THR A 566 -2.44 -22.32 -2.85
N LYS A 567 -1.75 -22.15 -1.73
CA LYS A 567 -0.31 -22.40 -1.62
C LYS A 567 0.00 -23.89 -1.80
N SER A 568 -0.67 -24.77 -1.05
CA SER A 568 -0.48 -26.22 -1.16
C SER A 568 -0.77 -26.77 -2.56
N GLN A 569 -1.71 -26.17 -3.31
CA GLN A 569 -1.97 -26.51 -4.71
C GLN A 569 -0.80 -26.10 -5.61
N ARG A 570 -0.30 -24.86 -5.52
CA ARG A 570 0.89 -24.42 -6.29
C ARG A 570 2.13 -25.23 -5.94
N ASP A 571 2.37 -25.48 -4.65
CA ASP A 571 3.45 -26.36 -4.17
C ASP A 571 3.34 -27.78 -4.77
N GLN A 572 2.16 -28.24 -5.20
CA GLN A 572 1.96 -29.53 -5.87
C GLN A 572 2.07 -29.43 -7.40
N GLU A 573 1.57 -28.36 -8.00
CA GLU A 573 1.74 -28.04 -9.42
C GLU A 573 3.23 -27.89 -9.78
N GLU A 574 4.01 -27.17 -8.97
CA GLU A 574 5.47 -27.05 -9.12
C GLU A 574 6.17 -28.42 -9.09
N LYS A 575 5.75 -29.32 -8.19
CA LYS A 575 6.30 -30.69 -8.12
C LYS A 575 5.96 -31.54 -9.34
N LEU A 576 4.76 -31.38 -9.90
CA LEU A 576 4.33 -32.03 -11.13
C LEU A 576 5.11 -31.48 -12.34
N ILE A 577 5.29 -30.16 -12.43
CA ILE A 577 6.08 -29.48 -13.45
C ILE A 577 7.54 -29.95 -13.40
N VAL A 578 8.19 -29.94 -12.24
CA VAL A 578 9.57 -30.41 -12.07
C VAL A 578 9.71 -31.89 -12.44
N SER A 579 8.72 -32.72 -12.09
CA SER A 579 8.71 -34.15 -12.45
C SER A 579 8.51 -34.36 -13.96
N ALA A 580 7.66 -33.55 -14.62
CA ALA A 580 7.48 -33.57 -16.06
C ALA A 580 8.75 -33.15 -16.81
N TRP A 581 9.42 -32.06 -16.38
CA TRP A 581 10.71 -31.63 -16.93
C TRP A 581 11.81 -32.67 -16.71
N TYR A 582 11.88 -33.31 -15.55
CA TYR A 582 12.84 -34.39 -15.29
C TYR A 582 12.60 -35.59 -16.22
N ASN A 583 11.35 -36.04 -16.35
CA ASN A 583 10.97 -37.15 -17.23
C ASN A 583 11.23 -36.82 -18.71
N MET A 584 10.96 -35.58 -19.15
CA MET A 584 11.23 -35.14 -20.52
C MET A 584 12.74 -35.01 -20.79
N GLY A 585 13.52 -34.49 -19.83
CA GLY A 585 14.97 -34.48 -19.88
C GLY A 585 15.57 -35.89 -19.96
N MET A 586 15.07 -36.82 -19.14
CA MET A 586 15.42 -38.25 -19.20
C MET A 586 15.07 -38.88 -20.56
N ALA A 587 13.90 -38.59 -21.12
CA ALA A 587 13.47 -39.09 -22.42
C ALA A 587 14.34 -38.55 -23.56
N LEU A 588 14.67 -37.25 -23.56
CA LEU A 588 15.57 -36.63 -24.54
C LEU A 588 17.00 -37.16 -24.40
N GLN A 589 17.51 -37.33 -23.18
CA GLN A 589 18.85 -37.87 -22.93
C GLN A 589 18.94 -39.35 -23.33
N LYS A 590 17.86 -40.12 -23.13
CA LYS A 590 17.71 -41.49 -23.61
C LYS A 590 17.68 -41.53 -25.14
N LYS A 591 16.81 -40.75 -25.80
CA LYS A 591 16.74 -40.68 -27.27
C LYS A 591 18.10 -40.34 -27.86
N ALA A 592 18.77 -39.29 -27.37
CA ALA A 592 20.10 -38.92 -27.82
C ALA A 592 21.17 -40.00 -27.56
N ALA A 593 20.99 -40.91 -26.59
CA ALA A 593 21.85 -42.07 -26.40
C ALA A 593 21.53 -43.21 -27.39
N GLU A 594 20.26 -43.44 -27.69
CA GLU A 594 19.79 -44.37 -28.71
C GLU A 594 20.23 -43.92 -30.12
N ASP A 595 20.12 -42.63 -30.44
CA ASP A 595 20.61 -42.01 -31.68
C ASP A 595 22.14 -42.20 -31.83
N ARG A 596 22.91 -42.00 -30.75
CA ARG A 596 24.36 -42.27 -30.74
C ARG A 596 24.69 -43.75 -30.93
N LEU A 597 23.91 -44.66 -30.36
CA LEU A 597 24.10 -46.11 -30.52
C LEU A 597 23.75 -46.55 -31.95
N ALA A 598 22.68 -46.03 -32.54
CA ALA A 598 22.32 -46.24 -33.95
C ALA A 598 23.40 -45.71 -34.90
N SER A 599 23.88 -44.48 -34.67
CA SER A 599 25.00 -43.88 -35.42
C SER A 599 26.31 -44.69 -35.28
N THR A 600 26.54 -45.33 -34.13
CA THR A 600 27.69 -46.22 -33.93
C THR A 600 27.62 -47.48 -34.82
N GLY A 601 26.43 -47.89 -35.25
CA GLY A 601 26.22 -48.98 -36.21
C GLY A 601 26.65 -48.63 -37.65
N SER A 602 26.43 -47.39 -38.08
CA SER A 602 26.80 -46.93 -39.44
C SER A 602 28.22 -46.31 -39.51
N GLY A 603 28.66 -45.65 -38.43
CA GLY A 603 29.89 -44.86 -38.34
C GLY A 603 31.24 -45.60 -38.37
N GLN A 604 31.27 -46.91 -38.65
CA GLN A 604 32.53 -47.64 -38.88
C GLN A 604 33.23 -47.11 -40.14
N SER A 605 34.28 -46.29 -39.96
CA SER A 605 35.06 -45.73 -41.06
C SER A 605 35.70 -46.83 -41.93
N PHE A 606 35.98 -46.54 -43.21
CA PHE A 606 36.54 -47.50 -44.15
C PHE A 606 37.81 -48.18 -43.61
N LEU A 607 38.72 -47.42 -43.00
CA LEU A 607 39.94 -47.92 -42.35
C LEU A 607 39.69 -48.75 -41.08
N ALA A 608 38.53 -48.62 -40.43
CA ALA A 608 38.15 -49.49 -39.32
C ALA A 608 37.62 -50.84 -39.83
N ARG A 609 36.71 -50.83 -40.82
CA ARG A 609 36.23 -52.06 -41.50
C ARG A 609 37.39 -52.82 -42.15
N GLN A 610 38.30 -52.13 -42.83
CA GLN A 610 39.48 -52.73 -43.46
C GLN A 610 40.45 -53.35 -42.43
N ARG A 611 40.56 -52.79 -41.22
CA ARG A 611 41.35 -53.38 -40.12
C ARG A 611 40.69 -54.62 -39.51
N GLN A 612 39.37 -54.65 -39.39
CA GLN A 612 38.65 -55.87 -39.00
C GLN A 612 38.79 -56.97 -40.06
N ALA A 613 38.59 -56.63 -41.34
CA ALA A 613 38.69 -57.56 -42.47
C ALA A 613 40.12 -58.10 -42.70
N THR A 614 41.16 -57.35 -42.31
CA THR A 614 42.56 -57.84 -42.36
C THR A 614 42.96 -58.66 -41.14
N ASN A 615 42.35 -58.42 -39.96
CA ASN A 615 42.50 -59.31 -38.81
C ASN A 615 41.86 -60.69 -39.06
N THR A 616 40.63 -60.74 -39.60
CA THR A 616 40.01 -62.03 -39.96
C THR A 616 40.80 -62.78 -41.04
N ARG A 617 41.46 -62.07 -41.97
CA ARG A 617 42.37 -62.68 -42.97
C ARG A 617 43.75 -63.10 -42.44
N ARG A 618 44.10 -62.80 -41.20
CA ARG A 618 45.38 -63.22 -40.57
C ARG A 618 45.25 -64.48 -39.71
N VAL A 619 44.04 -64.99 -39.47
CA VAL A 619 43.84 -66.27 -38.77
C VAL A 619 44.03 -67.42 -39.75
N TYR A 620 45.29 -67.79 -40.00
CA TYR A 620 45.62 -69.04 -40.71
C TYR A 620 45.35 -70.26 -39.81
N PRO A 621 44.79 -71.36 -40.32
CA PRO A 621 44.52 -72.57 -39.53
C PRO A 621 45.82 -73.34 -39.20
N GLY A 622 46.44 -73.01 -38.07
CA GLY A 622 47.57 -73.75 -37.50
C GLY A 622 47.14 -75.13 -37.00
N HIS A 623 47.23 -76.14 -37.85
CA HIS A 623 46.79 -77.50 -37.55
C HIS A 623 47.77 -78.22 -36.60
N VAL A 624 47.41 -78.34 -35.32
CA VAL A 624 48.12 -79.19 -34.34
C VAL A 624 47.09 -79.98 -33.52
N GLN A 625 47.15 -81.30 -33.60
CA GLN A 625 46.37 -82.20 -32.74
C GLN A 625 47.00 -82.30 -31.34
N PRO A 626 46.20 -82.33 -30.27
CA PRO A 626 46.52 -83.06 -29.06
C PRO A 626 46.00 -84.50 -29.19
N THR A 627 46.90 -85.48 -29.27
CA THR A 627 46.55 -86.91 -29.15
C THR A 627 46.01 -87.22 -27.75
N ALA A 628 45.03 -88.12 -27.65
CA ALA A 628 44.51 -88.58 -26.37
C ALA A 628 45.57 -89.33 -25.55
N ALA A 629 45.59 -89.10 -24.23
CA ALA A 629 46.34 -89.89 -23.26
C ALA A 629 45.54 -90.00 -21.95
N ARG A 630 45.13 -91.24 -21.64
CA ARG A 630 44.57 -91.80 -20.38
C ARG A 630 44.01 -90.82 -19.34
#